data_AF-A0A848ZCU0-F1
#
_entry.id   AF-A0A848ZCU0-F1
#
_cell.length_a   1.000
_cell.length_b   1.000
_cell.length_c   1.000
_cell.angle_alpha   90.00
_cell.angle_beta   90.00
_cell.angle_gamma   90.00
#
_symmetry.space_group_name_H-M   'P 1'
#
loop_
_entity.id
_entity.type
_entity.pdbx_description
1 polymer ?
#
loop_
_entity_poly.entity_id
_entity_poly.type
_entity_poly.pdbx_seq_one_letter_code
_entity_poly.pdbx_strand_id
1 'polypeptide(L)'
;LSAGDPDTATDLSALVTMSGFGIPTRERLKAEFPAMAAAAREADRLSGTDGWVDDALASVRGLVSIRPAPGEVSGDDVPAVLARAENRLDAGDLDGAHAEVVRLEGPAATAAESWRTAATARLEAEAAVARLYELAIGRLAESGAAPTR
;
A
#
# COMPACT_ATOMS: atom_id res chain seq x y z
N LEU A 1 25.71 18.88 26.28
CA LEU A 1 24.96 19.43 25.13
C LEU A 1 25.87 19.31 23.92
N SER A 2 25.78 18.24 23.15
CA SER A 2 26.47 18.15 21.87
C SER A 2 25.46 17.78 20.78
N ALA A 3 25.62 18.50 19.68
CA ALA A 3 24.94 18.51 18.39
C ALA A 3 23.94 17.38 18.12
N GLY A 4 22.76 17.78 17.63
CA GLY A 4 21.79 16.87 17.02
C GLY A 4 22.44 16.03 15.93
N ASP A 5 22.28 14.72 16.06
CA ASP A 5 22.71 13.76 15.05
C ASP A 5 22.03 14.09 13.71
N PRO A 6 22.80 14.15 12.61
CA PRO A 6 22.25 14.45 11.28
C PRO A 6 21.20 13.42 10.85
N ASP A 7 21.24 12.21 11.40
CA ASP A 7 20.26 11.15 11.15
C ASP A 7 18.89 11.49 11.76
N THR A 8 18.85 12.04 12.97
CA THR A 8 17.60 12.47 13.62
C THR A 8 16.99 13.67 12.90
N ALA A 9 17.83 14.59 12.42
CA ALA A 9 17.39 15.73 11.63
C ALA A 9 16.86 15.29 10.25
N THR A 10 17.45 14.26 9.64
CA THR A 10 16.99 13.70 8.35
C THR A 10 15.66 12.97 8.51
N ASP A 11 15.51 12.14 9.54
CA ASP A 11 14.27 11.43 9.84
C ASP A 11 13.13 12.39 10.19
N LEU A 12 13.42 13.42 10.98
CA LEU A 12 12.44 14.45 11.32
C LEU A 12 12.05 15.30 10.11
N SER A 13 13.00 15.59 9.22
CA SER A 13 12.74 16.32 7.96
C SER A 13 11.92 15.48 6.97
N ALA A 14 12.14 14.16 6.93
CA ALA A 14 11.32 13.24 6.16
C ALA A 14 9.88 13.22 6.69
N LEU A 15 9.71 13.14 8.02
CA LEU A 15 8.40 13.21 8.68
C LEU A 15 7.71 14.57 8.46
N VAL A 16 8.44 15.68 8.53
CA VAL A 16 7.90 17.04 8.29
C VAL A 16 7.52 17.26 6.82
N THR A 17 8.31 16.74 5.88
CA THR A 17 8.00 16.79 4.45
C THR A 17 6.75 15.96 4.14
N MET A 18 6.60 14.79 4.78
CA MET A 18 5.39 13.97 4.71
C MET A 18 4.20 14.56 5.48
N SER A 19 4.43 15.45 6.46
CA SER A 19 3.37 16.15 7.20
C SER A 19 2.69 17.26 6.39
N GLY A 20 3.30 17.74 5.31
CA GLY A 20 2.71 18.76 4.41
C GLY A 20 1.52 18.23 3.60
N PHE A 21 1.42 16.92 3.43
CA PHE A 21 0.26 16.19 2.89
C PHE A 21 -0.17 15.20 3.96
N GLY A 22 -1.04 15.62 4.89
CA GLY A 22 -1.40 14.82 6.07
C GLY A 22 -1.65 13.35 5.72
N ILE A 23 -0.76 12.47 6.19
CA ILE A 23 -0.82 11.03 5.94
C ILE A 23 -2.19 10.53 6.42
N PRO A 24 -3.01 9.90 5.56
CA PRO A 24 -4.34 9.48 5.92
C PRO A 24 -4.29 8.45 7.06
N THR A 25 -5.20 8.58 8.02
CA THR A 25 -5.32 7.65 9.15
C THR A 25 -5.86 6.30 8.67
N ARG A 26 -5.68 5.25 9.49
CA ARG A 26 -6.30 3.93 9.23
C ARG A 26 -7.81 4.03 9.04
N GLU A 27 -8.48 4.82 9.88
CA GLU A 27 -9.93 5.09 9.77
C GLU A 27 -10.30 5.76 8.45
N ARG A 28 -9.48 6.71 7.98
CA ARG A 28 -9.70 7.36 6.70
C ARG A 28 -9.50 6.39 5.54
N LEU A 29 -8.43 5.61 5.56
CA LEU A 29 -8.16 4.57 4.55
C LEU A 29 -9.29 3.53 4.49
N LYS A 30 -9.81 3.13 5.66
CA LYS A 30 -10.97 2.26 5.76
C LYS A 30 -12.24 2.91 5.19
N ALA A 31 -12.49 4.18 5.49
CA ALA A 31 -13.65 4.90 4.98
C ALA A 31 -13.59 5.16 3.46
N GLU A 32 -12.40 5.33 2.90
CA GLU A 32 -12.18 5.54 1.46
C GLU A 32 -12.21 4.23 0.65
N PHE A 33 -11.96 3.09 1.32
CA PHE A 33 -11.85 1.78 0.67
C PHE A 33 -13.11 1.38 -0.13
N PRO A 34 -14.35 1.50 0.36
CA PRO A 34 -15.53 1.08 -0.39
C PRO A 34 -15.70 1.83 -1.72
N ALA A 35 -15.36 3.12 -1.76
CA ALA A 35 -15.42 3.93 -2.97
C ALA A 35 -14.36 3.47 -3.99
N MET A 36 -13.13 3.23 -3.53
CA MET A 36 -12.07 2.67 -4.37
C MET A 36 -12.44 1.27 -4.88
N ALA A 37 -12.98 0.40 -4.02
CA ALA A 37 -13.38 -0.95 -4.38
C ALA A 37 -14.51 -0.94 -5.44
N ALA A 38 -15.45 0.00 -5.37
CA ALA A 38 -16.47 0.19 -6.40
C ALA A 38 -15.84 0.60 -7.74
N ALA A 39 -14.90 1.55 -7.74
CA ALA A 39 -14.20 1.99 -8.94
C ALA A 39 -13.37 0.86 -9.58
N ALA A 40 -12.67 0.06 -8.78
CA ALA A 40 -11.90 -1.09 -9.25
C ALA A 40 -12.80 -2.16 -9.90
N ARG A 41 -13.96 -2.48 -9.29
CA ARG A 41 -14.94 -3.42 -9.89
C ARG A 41 -15.57 -2.90 -11.18
N GLU A 42 -15.80 -1.59 -11.29
CA GLU A 42 -16.28 -0.98 -12.54
C GLU A 42 -15.21 -1.06 -13.63
N ALA A 43 -13.97 -0.69 -13.33
CA ALA A 43 -12.86 -0.73 -14.27
C ALA A 43 -12.62 -2.16 -14.81
N ASP A 44 -12.69 -3.16 -13.95
CA ASP A 44 -12.60 -4.58 -14.33
C ASP A 44 -13.73 -4.98 -15.30
N ARG A 45 -14.98 -4.61 -15.01
CA ARG A 45 -16.14 -4.88 -15.88
C ARG A 45 -16.02 -4.23 -17.26
N LEU A 46 -15.62 -2.97 -17.33
CA LEU A 46 -15.48 -2.24 -18.60
C LEU A 46 -14.33 -2.79 -19.47
N SER A 47 -13.28 -3.32 -18.83
CA SER A 47 -12.18 -3.97 -19.55
C SER A 47 -12.62 -5.26 -20.23
N GLY A 48 -13.57 -5.98 -19.62
CA GLY A 48 -14.19 -7.17 -20.20
C GLY A 48 -15.09 -6.89 -21.41
N THR A 49 -15.55 -5.65 -21.61
CA THR A 49 -16.46 -5.29 -22.71
C THR A 49 -15.76 -4.74 -23.96
N ASP A 50 -14.60 -4.07 -23.82
CA ASP A 50 -13.93 -3.36 -24.95
C ASP A 50 -12.54 -3.92 -25.34
N GLY A 51 -11.93 -4.83 -24.55
CA GLY A 51 -10.47 -5.01 -24.55
C GLY A 51 -9.80 -5.96 -25.57
N TRP A 52 -10.51 -6.76 -26.38
CA TRP A 52 -9.84 -7.83 -27.17
C TRP A 52 -9.52 -7.51 -28.64
N VAL A 53 -10.15 -6.50 -29.25
CA VAL A 53 -10.06 -6.29 -30.72
C VAL A 53 -8.79 -5.56 -31.15
N ASP A 54 -8.20 -4.73 -30.27
CA ASP A 54 -6.96 -4.00 -30.57
C ASP A 54 -5.68 -4.78 -30.22
N ASP A 55 -5.73 -5.67 -29.22
CA ASP A 55 -4.54 -6.41 -28.75
C ASP A 55 -4.13 -7.58 -29.66
N ALA A 56 -5.06 -8.10 -30.48
CA ALA A 56 -4.79 -9.22 -31.38
C ALA A 56 -3.83 -8.87 -32.54
N LEU A 57 -3.76 -7.59 -32.94
CA LEU A 57 -2.90 -7.16 -34.06
C LEU A 57 -1.47 -6.77 -33.61
N ALA A 58 -1.25 -6.52 -32.31
CA ALA A 58 0.06 -6.18 -31.76
C ALA A 58 0.95 -7.41 -31.43
N SER A 59 0.36 -8.60 -31.32
CA SER A 59 1.04 -9.83 -30.84
C SER A 59 1.96 -10.52 -31.87
N VAL A 60 2.15 -9.98 -33.08
CA VAL A 60 2.95 -10.65 -34.14
C VAL A 60 4.46 -10.32 -34.07
N ARG A 61 4.95 -9.51 -33.12
CA ARG A 61 6.38 -9.07 -33.14
C ARG A 61 7.19 -9.18 -31.84
N GLY A 62 6.79 -9.98 -30.86
CA GLY A 62 7.67 -10.19 -29.70
C GLY A 62 7.24 -11.38 -28.86
N LEU A 63 8.11 -12.37 -28.77
CA LEU A 63 7.95 -13.62 -28.03
C LEU A 63 7.49 -13.40 -26.57
N VAL A 64 6.63 -14.34 -26.12
CA VAL A 64 5.95 -14.47 -24.81
C VAL A 64 4.62 -13.71 -24.73
N SER A 65 3.67 -14.15 -25.57
CA SER A 65 2.25 -13.84 -25.43
C SER A 65 1.62 -14.88 -24.49
N ILE A 66 1.38 -14.49 -23.24
CA ILE A 66 0.46 -15.24 -22.36
C ILE A 66 -0.92 -14.98 -22.95
N ARG A 67 -1.50 -16.02 -23.57
CA ARG A 67 -2.84 -15.99 -24.13
C ARG A 67 -3.83 -16.32 -23.02
N PRO A 68 -4.72 -15.40 -22.61
CA PRO A 68 -5.84 -15.77 -21.75
C PRO A 68 -6.83 -16.63 -22.54
N ALA A 69 -7.28 -17.74 -21.96
CA ALA A 69 -8.46 -18.43 -22.44
C ALA A 69 -9.71 -17.57 -22.13
N PRO A 70 -10.75 -17.58 -22.97
CA PRO A 70 -11.99 -16.88 -22.66
C PRO A 70 -12.62 -17.56 -21.45
N GLY A 71 -12.56 -16.88 -20.30
CA GLY A 71 -13.02 -17.41 -19.02
C GLY A 71 -11.91 -17.72 -18.00
N GLU A 72 -10.63 -17.59 -18.35
CA GLU A 72 -9.54 -17.70 -17.38
C GLU A 72 -9.32 -16.35 -16.69
N VAL A 73 -10.13 -16.14 -15.65
CA VAL A 73 -9.91 -15.22 -14.54
C VAL A 73 -8.41 -15.07 -14.25
N SER A 74 -7.87 -13.85 -14.43
CA SER A 74 -6.54 -13.54 -13.89
C SER A 74 -6.61 -13.78 -12.39
N GLY A 75 -5.85 -14.77 -11.92
CA GLY A 75 -6.09 -15.49 -10.67
C GLY A 75 -6.30 -14.57 -9.46
N ASP A 76 -7.24 -14.94 -8.58
CA ASP A 76 -7.86 -14.04 -7.59
C ASP A 76 -8.72 -12.94 -8.22
N ASP A 77 -9.94 -13.30 -8.63
CA ASP A 77 -10.99 -12.37 -9.08
C ASP A 77 -11.00 -11.04 -8.30
N VAL A 78 -11.04 -9.90 -9.01
CA VAL A 78 -11.03 -8.55 -8.41
C VAL A 78 -12.05 -8.41 -7.25
N PRO A 79 -13.30 -8.89 -7.36
CA PRO A 79 -14.24 -8.89 -6.23
C PRO A 79 -13.76 -9.69 -5.01
N ALA A 80 -13.10 -10.83 -5.21
CA ALA A 80 -12.61 -11.68 -4.13
C ALA A 80 -11.43 -11.03 -3.39
N VAL A 81 -10.48 -10.45 -4.12
CA VAL A 81 -9.37 -9.67 -3.54
C VAL A 81 -9.91 -8.52 -2.70
N LEU A 82 -10.83 -7.73 -3.27
CA LEU A 82 -11.41 -6.58 -2.59
C LEU A 82 -12.20 -6.99 -1.34
N ALA A 83 -12.95 -8.08 -1.37
CA ALA A 83 -13.67 -8.58 -0.20
C ALA A 83 -12.72 -9.05 0.92
N ARG A 84 -11.62 -9.74 0.58
CA ARG A 84 -10.61 -10.14 1.58
C ARG A 84 -9.88 -8.95 2.17
N ALA A 85 -9.61 -7.92 1.36
CA ALA A 85 -9.03 -6.67 1.84
C ALA A 85 -9.99 -5.93 2.78
N GLU A 86 -11.27 -5.83 2.43
CA GLU A 86 -12.31 -5.21 3.27
C GLU A 86 -12.42 -5.88 4.64
N ASN A 87 -12.50 -7.21 4.67
CA ASN A 87 -12.53 -7.99 5.91
C ASN A 87 -11.30 -7.73 6.80
N ARG A 88 -10.11 -7.54 6.20
CA ARG A 88 -8.89 -7.21 6.95
C ARG A 88 -8.90 -5.79 7.47
N LEU A 89 -9.38 -4.81 6.70
CA LEU A 89 -9.59 -3.44 7.19
C LEU A 89 -10.60 -3.41 8.34
N ASP A 90 -11.63 -4.25 8.29
CA ASP A 90 -12.60 -4.40 9.37
C ASP A 90 -11.97 -4.99 10.64
N ALA A 91 -11.01 -5.89 10.49
CA ALA A 91 -10.20 -6.42 11.58
C ALA A 91 -9.09 -5.45 12.06
N GLY A 92 -8.92 -4.28 11.43
CA GLY A 92 -7.86 -3.32 11.73
C GLY A 92 -6.48 -3.70 11.16
N ASP A 93 -6.42 -4.71 10.29
CA ASP A 93 -5.23 -5.20 9.62
C ASP A 93 -5.02 -4.45 8.29
N LEU A 94 -4.47 -3.23 8.37
CA LEU A 94 -4.15 -2.42 7.20
C LEU A 94 -3.05 -3.06 6.33
N ASP A 95 -2.06 -3.69 6.95
CA ASP A 95 -0.95 -4.32 6.24
C ASP A 95 -1.43 -5.49 5.37
N GLY A 96 -2.22 -6.39 5.96
CA GLY A 96 -2.81 -7.50 5.23
C GLY A 96 -3.84 -7.04 4.19
N ALA A 97 -4.60 -5.98 4.45
CA ALA A 97 -5.49 -5.40 3.43
C ALA A 97 -4.71 -4.83 2.24
N HIS A 98 -3.64 -4.08 2.51
CA HIS A 98 -2.73 -3.57 1.49
C HIS A 98 -2.11 -4.72 0.67
N ALA A 99 -1.67 -5.79 1.33
CA ALA A 99 -1.09 -6.98 0.70
C ALA A 99 -2.05 -7.70 -0.26
N GLU A 100 -3.36 -7.69 0.00
CA GLU A 100 -4.36 -8.17 -0.96
C GLU A 100 -4.51 -7.19 -2.12
N VAL A 101 -4.68 -5.90 -1.82
CA VAL A 101 -4.97 -4.89 -2.85
C VAL A 101 -3.83 -4.76 -3.84
N VAL A 102 -2.55 -4.92 -3.46
CA VAL A 102 -1.41 -4.89 -4.40
C VAL A 102 -1.41 -6.03 -5.41
N ARG A 103 -2.18 -7.11 -5.16
CA ARG A 103 -2.34 -8.23 -6.10
C ARG A 103 -3.25 -7.89 -7.29
N LEU A 104 -4.05 -6.82 -7.21
CA LEU A 104 -4.88 -6.41 -8.36
C LEU A 104 -3.97 -6.03 -9.54
N GLU A 105 -4.38 -6.42 -10.74
CA GLU A 105 -3.71 -6.14 -12.00
C GLU A 105 -4.62 -5.33 -12.94
N GLY A 106 -4.06 -4.84 -14.04
CA GLY A 106 -4.82 -4.15 -15.08
C GLY A 106 -5.57 -2.90 -14.59
N PRO A 107 -6.74 -2.59 -15.17
CA PRO A 107 -7.49 -1.36 -14.84
C PRO A 107 -7.99 -1.28 -13.39
N ALA A 108 -8.23 -2.43 -12.75
CA ALA A 108 -8.55 -2.47 -11.32
C ALA A 108 -7.35 -2.01 -10.45
N ALA A 109 -6.12 -2.35 -10.85
CA ALA A 109 -4.90 -1.88 -10.19
C ALA A 109 -4.73 -0.36 -10.28
N THR A 110 -5.00 0.21 -11.46
CA THR A 110 -4.96 1.65 -11.69
C THR A 110 -5.99 2.38 -10.84
N ALA A 111 -7.22 1.86 -10.75
CA ALA A 111 -8.27 2.43 -9.91
C ALA A 111 -7.90 2.39 -8.40
N ALA A 112 -7.07 1.43 -7.98
CA ALA A 112 -6.60 1.28 -6.60
C ALA A 112 -5.34 2.09 -6.27
N GLU A 113 -4.68 2.72 -7.25
CA GLU A 113 -3.34 3.30 -7.09
C GLU A 113 -3.27 4.34 -5.97
N SER A 114 -4.17 5.33 -5.96
CA SER A 114 -4.16 6.38 -4.94
C SER A 114 -4.35 5.82 -3.52
N TRP A 115 -5.21 4.81 -3.37
CA TRP A 115 -5.42 4.17 -2.08
C TRP A 115 -4.20 3.35 -1.65
N ARG A 116 -3.55 2.64 -2.58
CA ARG A 116 -2.30 1.90 -2.32
C ARG A 116 -1.18 2.84 -1.86
N THR A 117 -0.96 3.94 -2.57
CA THR A 117 0.05 4.95 -2.19
C THR A 117 -0.20 5.48 -0.78
N ALA A 118 -1.47 5.80 -0.47
CA ALA A 118 -1.87 6.28 0.83
C ALA A 118 -1.68 5.22 1.95
N ALA A 119 -2.01 3.96 1.67
CA ALA A 119 -1.79 2.84 2.58
C ALA A 119 -0.30 2.59 2.85
N THR A 120 0.55 2.59 1.82
CA THR A 120 2.01 2.49 1.94
C THR A 120 2.57 3.61 2.81
N ALA A 121 2.22 4.86 2.53
CA ALA A 121 2.68 6.00 3.32
C ALA A 121 2.29 5.88 4.80
N ARG A 122 1.09 5.34 5.07
CA ARG A 122 0.63 5.11 6.44
C ARG A 122 1.44 4.00 7.14
N LEU A 123 1.68 2.89 6.46
CA LEU A 123 2.46 1.77 7.00
C LEU A 123 3.93 2.19 7.27
N GLU A 124 4.52 2.96 6.37
CA GLU A 124 5.87 3.51 6.53
C GLU A 124 5.97 4.45 7.73
N ALA A 125 4.99 5.33 7.91
CA ALA A 125 4.92 6.22 9.07
C ALA A 125 4.81 5.44 10.38
N GLU A 126 4.00 4.38 10.42
CA GLU A 126 3.88 3.50 11.60
C GLU A 126 5.18 2.77 11.91
N ALA A 127 5.86 2.26 10.88
CA ALA A 127 7.17 1.63 11.03
C ALA A 127 8.23 2.61 11.52
N ALA A 128 8.23 3.86 11.04
CA ALA A 128 9.14 4.90 11.50
C ALA A 128 8.92 5.22 12.99
N VAL A 129 7.67 5.37 13.41
CA VAL A 129 7.32 5.60 14.82
C VAL A 129 7.76 4.43 15.70
N ALA A 130 7.54 3.18 15.27
CA ALA A 130 7.99 2.00 16.02
C ALA A 130 9.51 1.97 16.22
N ARG A 131 10.30 2.26 15.17
CA ARG A 131 11.77 2.35 15.27
C ARG A 131 12.23 3.43 16.27
N LEU A 132 11.57 4.59 16.26
CA LEU A 132 11.89 5.67 17.21
C LEU A 132 11.64 5.25 18.66
N TYR A 133 10.57 4.49 18.93
CA TYR A 133 10.31 3.96 20.27
C TYR A 133 11.39 2.98 20.73
N GLU A 134 11.82 2.07 19.86
CA GLU A 134 12.90 1.11 20.18
C GLU A 134 14.22 1.83 20.49
N LEU A 135 14.58 2.84 19.69
CA LEU A 135 15.77 3.67 19.92
C LEU A 135 15.69 4.42 21.26
N ALA A 136 14.53 4.99 21.60
CA ALA A 136 14.33 5.70 22.85
C ALA A 136 14.46 4.77 24.08
N ILE A 137 13.90 3.57 24.01
CA ILE A 137 14.03 2.55 25.07
C ILE A 137 15.47 2.08 25.19
N GLY A 138 16.16 1.83 24.07
CA GLY A 138 17.58 1.45 24.06
C GLY A 138 18.46 2.50 24.76
N ARG A 139 18.27 3.78 24.43
CA ARG A 139 19.00 4.90 25.05
C ARG A 139 18.75 5.01 26.56
N LEU A 140 17.51 4.75 27.02
CA LEU A 140 17.17 4.76 28.45
C LEU A 140 17.83 3.58 29.18
N ALA A 141 17.85 2.39 28.58
CA ALA A 141 18.52 1.22 29.14
C ALA A 141 20.04 1.42 29.26
N GLU A 142 20.68 2.02 28.24
CA GLU A 142 22.09 2.38 28.26
C GLU A 142 22.40 3.43 29.34
N SER A 143 21.53 4.44 29.50
CA SER A 143 21.69 5.49 30.52
C SER A 143 21.49 4.96 31.94
N GLY A 144 20.62 3.96 32.14
CA GLY A 144 20.41 3.30 33.43
C GLY A 144 21.48 2.25 33.79
N ALA A 145 22.22 1.75 32.81
CA ALA A 145 23.28 0.75 32.99
C ALA A 145 24.66 1.36 33.31
N ALA A 146 24.81 2.69 33.32
CA ALA A 146 26.06 3.35 33.68
C ALA A 146 26.38 3.14 35.18
N PRO A 147 27.42 2.36 35.56
CA PRO A 147 27.79 2.21 36.96
C PRO A 147 28.30 3.55 37.49
N THR A 148 27.69 4.02 38.59
CA THR A 148 28.25 5.06 39.45
C THR A 148 29.69 4.69 39.79
N ARG A 149 30.64 5.53 39.40
CA ARG A 149 32.05 5.42 39.78
C ARG A 149 32.53 6.74 40.36
#